data_AF-A0A2A3XC94-F1
#
_entry.id   AF-A0A2A3XC94-F1
#
_cell.length_a   1.000
_cell.length_b   1.000
_cell.length_c   1.000
_cell.angle_alpha   90.00
_cell.angle_beta   90.00
_cell.angle_gamma   90.00
#
_symmetry.space_group_name_H-M   'P 1'
#
loop_
_entity.id
_entity.type
_entity.pdbx_description
1 polymer ?
#
loop_
_entity_poly.entity_id
_entity_poly.type
_entity_poly.pdbx_seq_one_letter_code
_entity_poly.pdbx_strand_id
1 'polypeptide(L)'
;MHARITVFASAVVLLALVSLAPTLQFPSSAEVSTFIGPRVWPLSLLIALLGLGGALLFITWRDQRNGTAAEDEQEITLTPQSRNLTFASTRHWWLIATTIVYTWLIGVVGFLIASIAFTLVCTLLLGARSWRTVLITIVIATLLMQGVFVMLLGIPL
;
A
#
# COMPACT_ATOMS: atom_id res chain seq x y z
N MET A 1 -23.01 3.79 5.59
CA MET A 1 -21.58 3.68 5.24
C MET A 1 -21.25 2.53 4.30
N HIS A 2 -22.00 1.42 4.33
CA HIS A 2 -21.76 0.22 3.51
C HIS A 2 -21.59 0.48 2.01
N ALA A 3 -22.37 1.39 1.39
CA ALA A 3 -22.25 1.71 -0.04
C ALA A 3 -20.86 2.23 -0.46
N ARG A 4 -20.15 2.95 0.42
CA ARG A 4 -18.79 3.44 0.11
C ARG A 4 -17.76 2.32 0.22
N ILE A 5 -17.97 1.40 1.18
CA ILE A 5 -17.09 0.26 1.43
C ILE A 5 -17.24 -0.77 0.30
N THR A 6 -18.48 -1.04 -0.15
CA THR A 6 -18.72 -1.95 -1.28
C THR A 6 -18.17 -1.40 -2.59
N VAL A 7 -18.29 -0.09 -2.86
CA VAL A 7 -17.69 0.56 -4.03
C VAL A 7 -16.16 0.51 -3.99
N PHE A 8 -15.57 0.73 -2.81
CA PHE A 8 -14.11 0.60 -2.64
C PHE A 8 -13.65 -0.84 -2.86
N ALA A 9 -14.30 -1.82 -2.21
CA ALA A 9 -13.95 -3.23 -2.35
C ALA A 9 -14.12 -3.72 -3.79
N SER A 10 -15.20 -3.32 -4.48
CA SER A 10 -15.42 -3.68 -5.88
C SER A 10 -14.38 -3.04 -6.80
N ALA A 11 -14.01 -1.77 -6.58
CA ALA A 11 -12.94 -1.13 -7.33
C ALA A 11 -11.59 -1.83 -7.14
N VAL A 12 -11.26 -2.26 -5.92
CA VAL A 12 -10.03 -3.03 -5.62
C VAL A 12 -10.03 -4.39 -6.33
N VAL A 13 -11.14 -5.13 -6.25
CA VAL A 13 -11.27 -6.43 -6.92
C VAL A 13 -11.21 -6.27 -8.45
N LEU A 14 -11.89 -5.26 -8.99
CA LEU A 14 -11.85 -4.96 -10.43
C LEU A 14 -10.45 -4.59 -10.89
N LEU A 15 -9.73 -3.74 -10.14
CA LEU A 15 -8.35 -3.39 -10.42
C LEU A 15 -7.45 -4.63 -10.44
N ALA A 16 -7.63 -5.54 -9.47
CA ALA A 16 -6.87 -6.79 -9.41
C ALA A 16 -7.17 -7.69 -10.63
N LEU A 17 -8.44 -7.82 -11.01
CA LEU A 17 -8.84 -8.62 -12.18
C LEU A 17 -8.29 -8.05 -13.49
N VAL A 18 -8.40 -6.74 -13.70
CA VAL A 18 -7.88 -6.07 -14.91
C VAL A 18 -6.36 -6.20 -14.99
N SER A 19 -5.68 -6.13 -13.84
CA SER A 19 -4.22 -6.20 -13.76
C SER A 19 -3.66 -7.64 -13.85
N LEU A 20 -4.52 -8.65 -13.81
CA LEU A 20 -4.11 -10.06 -13.95
C LEU A 20 -3.54 -10.35 -15.34
N ALA A 21 -4.22 -9.90 -16.40
CA ALA A 21 -3.79 -10.12 -17.78
C ALA A 21 -2.37 -9.59 -18.07
N PRO A 22 -2.01 -8.32 -17.78
CA PRO A 22 -0.65 -7.84 -17.99
C PRO A 22 0.35 -8.53 -17.05
N THR A 23 -0.06 -8.93 -15.85
CA THR A 23 0.82 -9.63 -14.91
C THR A 23 1.26 -11.00 -15.44
N LEU A 24 0.35 -11.75 -16.06
CA LEU A 24 0.67 -13.06 -16.65
C LEU A 24 1.59 -12.98 -17.86
N GLN A 25 1.70 -11.81 -18.52
CA GLN A 25 2.58 -11.58 -19.65
C GLN A 25 4.06 -11.42 -19.25
N PHE A 26 4.37 -11.15 -17.98
CA PHE A 26 5.76 -11.06 -17.53
C PHE A 26 6.45 -12.42 -17.59
N PRO A 27 7.74 -12.50 -17.95
CA PRO A 27 8.48 -13.76 -17.99
C PRO A 27 8.53 -14.41 -16.61
N SER A 28 8.51 -15.75 -16.60
CA SER A 28 8.57 -16.53 -15.35
C SER A 28 10.00 -16.65 -14.84
N SER A 29 10.18 -16.98 -13.54
CA SER A 29 11.51 -17.20 -12.94
C SER A 29 12.30 -18.34 -13.61
N ALA A 30 11.64 -19.21 -14.39
CA ALA A 30 12.32 -20.25 -15.16
C ALA A 30 13.00 -19.70 -16.43
N GLU A 31 12.59 -18.52 -16.89
CA GLU A 31 13.05 -17.87 -18.13
C GLU A 31 14.10 -16.79 -17.86
N VAL A 32 14.37 -16.46 -16.59
CA VAL A 32 15.37 -15.46 -16.18
C VAL A 32 16.23 -16.02 -15.05
N SER A 33 17.54 -15.71 -15.04
CA SER A 33 18.49 -16.21 -14.02
C SER A 33 18.33 -15.57 -12.63
N THR A 34 17.13 -15.10 -12.28
CA THR A 34 16.81 -14.51 -10.98
C THR A 34 15.98 -15.47 -10.14
N PHE A 35 16.26 -15.57 -8.83
CA PHE A 35 15.54 -16.47 -7.93
C PHE A 35 14.05 -16.12 -7.81
N ILE A 36 13.73 -14.83 -7.92
CA ILE A 36 12.36 -14.31 -8.00
C ILE A 36 12.17 -13.69 -9.39
N GLY A 37 11.30 -14.29 -10.19
CA GLY A 37 10.98 -13.80 -11.53
C GLY A 37 10.10 -12.55 -11.50
N PRO A 38 10.16 -11.71 -12.55
CA PRO A 38 9.38 -10.46 -12.67
C PRO A 38 7.86 -10.65 -12.48
N ARG A 39 7.34 -11.84 -12.79
CA ARG A 39 5.93 -12.22 -12.61
C ARG A 39 5.52 -12.41 -11.15
N VAL A 40 6.43 -12.86 -10.28
CA VAL A 40 6.07 -13.37 -8.94
C VAL A 40 5.55 -12.27 -8.03
N TRP A 41 6.18 -11.09 -8.05
CA TRP A 41 5.81 -9.99 -7.17
C TRP A 41 4.48 -9.32 -7.53
N PRO A 42 4.20 -8.95 -8.79
CA PRO A 42 2.88 -8.44 -9.15
C PRO A 42 1.77 -9.47 -8.87
N LEU A 43 2.03 -10.75 -9.08
CA LEU A 43 1.06 -11.83 -8.84
C LEU A 43 0.76 -11.99 -7.33
N SER A 44 1.77 -11.92 -6.46
CA SER A 44 1.54 -11.98 -5.00
C SER A 44 0.70 -10.81 -4.50
N LEU A 45 0.95 -9.59 -5.01
CA LEU A 45 0.12 -8.42 -4.73
C LEU A 45 -1.32 -8.61 -5.21
N LEU A 46 -1.51 -9.16 -6.42
CA LEU A 46 -2.85 -9.47 -6.94
C LEU A 46 -3.60 -10.45 -6.06
N ILE A 47 -2.95 -11.53 -5.61
CA ILE A 47 -3.55 -12.50 -4.68
C ILE A 47 -3.96 -11.81 -3.39
N ALA A 48 -3.11 -10.94 -2.83
CA ALA A 48 -3.43 -10.20 -1.62
C ALA A 48 -4.61 -9.23 -1.81
N LEU A 49 -4.64 -8.49 -2.93
CA LEU A 49 -5.72 -7.57 -3.29
C LEU A 49 -7.06 -8.30 -3.48
N LEU A 50 -7.05 -9.43 -4.19
CA LEU A 50 -8.22 -10.30 -4.37
C LEU A 50 -8.70 -10.89 -3.05
N GLY A 51 -7.79 -11.40 -2.22
CA GLY A 51 -8.11 -11.99 -0.92
C GLY A 51 -8.70 -10.96 0.04
N LEU A 52 -8.04 -9.80 0.21
CA LEU A 52 -8.48 -8.73 1.11
C LEU A 52 -9.75 -8.05 0.59
N GLY A 53 -9.81 -7.72 -0.71
CA GLY A 53 -10.98 -7.12 -1.34
C GLY A 53 -12.19 -8.04 -1.30
N GLY A 54 -12.00 -9.32 -1.60
CA GLY A 54 -13.04 -10.35 -1.51
C GLY A 54 -13.51 -10.57 -0.07
N ALA A 55 -12.60 -10.68 0.90
CA ALA A 55 -12.95 -10.81 2.31
C ALA A 55 -13.75 -9.59 2.80
N LEU A 56 -13.36 -8.38 2.42
CA LEU A 56 -14.09 -7.15 2.78
C LEU A 56 -15.50 -7.15 2.19
N LEU A 57 -15.66 -7.59 0.93
CA LEU A 57 -16.94 -7.69 0.25
C LEU A 57 -17.83 -8.76 0.91
N PHE A 58 -17.24 -9.91 1.25
CA PHE A 58 -17.93 -11.00 1.95
C PHE A 58 -18.41 -10.60 3.34
N ILE A 59 -17.54 -9.96 4.14
CA ILE A 59 -17.89 -9.46 5.48
C ILE A 59 -19.02 -8.43 5.36
N THR A 60 -18.90 -7.46 4.46
CA THR A 60 -19.91 -6.41 4.27
C THR A 60 -21.25 -6.97 3.82
N TRP A 61 -21.24 -7.96 2.93
CA TRP A 61 -22.45 -8.64 2.47
C TRP A 61 -23.11 -9.49 3.57
N ARG A 62 -22.31 -10.20 4.37
CA ARG A 62 -22.82 -10.98 5.51
C ARG A 62 -23.45 -10.07 6.56
N ASP A 63 -22.82 -8.93 6.83
CA ASP A 63 -23.29 -7.92 7.78
C ASP A 63 -24.64 -7.32 7.34
N GLN A 64 -24.78 -7.04 6.04
CA GLN A 64 -26.06 -6.59 5.45
C GLN A 64 -27.17 -7.65 5.58
N ARG A 65 -26.85 -8.94 5.45
CA ARG A 65 -27.84 -10.02 5.60
C ARG A 65 -28.25 -10.23 7.05
N ASN A 66 -27.31 -10.13 7.98
CA ASN A 66 -27.57 -10.30 9.41
C ASN A 66 -28.20 -9.06 10.07
N GLY A 67 -28.01 -7.86 9.49
CA GLY A 67 -28.57 -6.60 10.00
C GLY A 67 -30.10 -6.48 9.90
N THR A 68 -30.75 -7.28 9.04
CA THR A 68 -32.22 -7.24 8.88
C THR A 68 -33.02 -7.79 10.08
N ALA A 69 -32.36 -8.28 11.13
CA ALA A 69 -33.00 -8.82 12.34
C ALA A 69 -32.64 -8.07 13.64
N ALA A 70 -31.91 -6.95 13.57
CA ALA A 70 -31.39 -6.26 14.77
C ALA A 70 -31.34 -4.72 14.66
N GLU A 71 -32.21 -4.09 13.87
CA GLU A 71 -32.29 -2.62 13.74
C GLU A 71 -33.53 -2.04 14.45
N ASP A 72 -33.71 -2.32 15.75
CA ASP A 72 -34.69 -1.57 16.58
C ASP A 72 -34.13 -0.99 17.90
N GLU A 73 -32.85 -1.19 18.23
CA GLU A 73 -32.25 -0.53 19.39
C GLU A 73 -30.83 -0.06 19.09
N GLN A 74 -30.70 1.18 18.61
CA GLN A 74 -29.78 2.19 19.15
C GLN A 74 -29.85 3.48 18.34
N GLU A 75 -30.90 4.24 18.63
CA GLU A 75 -30.91 5.69 18.43
C GLU A 75 -29.92 6.32 19.43
N ILE A 76 -28.64 6.43 19.05
CA ILE A 76 -27.66 7.24 19.79
C ILE A 76 -27.36 8.50 18.97
N THR A 77 -28.19 9.50 19.26
CA THR A 77 -27.87 10.92 19.44
C THR A 77 -26.77 11.51 18.55
N LEU A 78 -27.23 12.29 17.58
CA LEU A 78 -26.48 13.26 16.80
C LEU A 78 -25.68 14.23 17.70
N THR A 79 -24.36 14.18 17.61
CA THR A 79 -23.52 15.39 17.75
C THR A 79 -22.89 15.68 16.39
N PRO A 80 -23.07 16.89 15.81
CA PRO A 80 -22.37 17.25 14.59
C PRO A 80 -20.94 17.61 15.00
N GLN A 81 -20.08 16.61 15.14
CA GLN A 81 -18.65 16.87 15.27
C GLN A 81 -18.18 17.42 13.92
N SER A 82 -17.96 18.74 13.89
CA SER A 82 -17.45 19.47 12.74
C SER A 82 -16.22 18.75 12.22
N ARG A 83 -16.37 18.16 11.04
CA ARG A 83 -15.33 17.48 10.29
C ARG A 83 -14.24 18.50 9.96
N ASN A 84 -13.22 18.57 10.82
CA ASN A 84 -11.93 19.20 10.52
C ASN A 84 -11.20 18.33 9.49
N LEU A 85 -11.73 18.28 8.26
CA LEU A 85 -11.14 17.62 7.09
C LEU A 85 -10.00 18.46 6.46
N THR A 86 -9.63 19.58 7.07
CA THR A 86 -8.83 20.61 6.41
C THR A 86 -7.33 20.47 6.63
N PHE A 87 -6.87 19.68 7.61
CA PHE A 87 -5.43 19.50 7.91
C PHE A 87 -4.84 18.14 7.51
N ALA A 88 -5.67 17.09 7.36
CA ALA A 88 -5.24 15.82 6.80
C ALA A 88 -5.12 15.88 5.27
N SER A 89 -5.90 16.76 4.62
CA SER A 89 -5.96 16.86 3.15
C SER A 89 -4.62 17.32 2.51
N THR A 90 -3.88 18.23 3.14
CA THR A 90 -2.60 18.75 2.61
C THR A 90 -1.42 17.78 2.76
N ARG A 91 -1.44 16.90 3.78
CA ARG A 91 -0.38 15.90 3.98
C ARG A 91 -0.31 14.87 2.86
N HIS A 92 -1.47 14.49 2.30
CA HIS A 92 -1.53 13.56 1.17
C HIS A 92 -0.87 14.16 -0.07
N TRP A 93 -1.09 15.46 -0.34
CA TRP A 93 -0.42 16.17 -1.42
C TRP A 93 1.09 16.26 -1.21
N TRP A 94 1.54 16.46 0.03
CA TRP A 94 2.96 16.45 0.37
C TRP A 94 3.60 15.07 0.18
N LEU A 95 2.90 13.99 0.51
CA LEU A 95 3.36 12.62 0.23
C LEU A 95 3.47 12.37 -1.27
N ILE A 96 2.46 12.76 -2.06
CA ILE A 96 2.48 12.65 -3.52
C ILE A 96 3.68 13.42 -4.11
N ALA A 97 3.87 14.68 -3.69
CA ALA A 97 5.01 15.49 -4.12
C ALA A 97 6.35 14.83 -3.73
N THR A 98 6.45 14.30 -2.51
CA THR A 98 7.65 13.60 -2.03
C THR A 98 7.92 12.35 -2.87
N THR A 99 6.89 11.60 -3.26
CA THR A 99 7.03 10.44 -4.16
C THR A 99 7.52 10.85 -5.55
N ILE A 100 7.02 11.94 -6.12
CA ILE A 100 7.48 12.46 -7.41
C ILE A 100 8.97 12.85 -7.33
N VAL A 101 9.36 13.58 -6.28
CA VAL A 101 10.74 13.98 -6.03
C VAL A 101 11.64 12.75 -5.86
N TYR A 102 11.18 11.73 -5.15
CA TYR A 102 11.90 10.47 -4.98
C TYR A 102 12.18 9.78 -6.32
N THR A 103 11.18 9.68 -7.21
CA THR A 103 11.37 9.09 -8.54
C THR A 103 12.45 9.82 -9.34
N TRP A 104 12.50 11.16 -9.25
CA TRP A 104 13.56 11.95 -9.87
C TRP A 104 14.93 11.72 -9.20
N LEU A 105 14.96 11.65 -7.87
CA LEU A 105 16.17 11.44 -7.07
C LEU A 105 16.87 10.11 -7.39
N ILE A 106 16.09 9.05 -7.65
CA ILE A 106 16.64 7.73 -8.04
C ILE A 106 17.57 7.87 -9.25
N GLY A 107 17.19 8.68 -10.24
CA GLY A 107 17.97 8.88 -11.47
C GLY A 107 19.26 9.70 -11.27
N VAL A 108 19.35 10.50 -10.20
CA VAL A 108 20.50 11.38 -9.94
C VAL A 108 21.50 10.74 -8.98
N VAL A 109 21.01 10.14 -7.89
CA VAL A 109 21.83 9.73 -6.74
C VAL A 109 21.84 8.21 -6.53
N GLY A 110 21.08 7.45 -7.33
CA GLY A 110 20.93 6.01 -7.19
C GLY A 110 19.82 5.60 -6.21
N PHE A 111 19.35 4.37 -6.33
CA PHE A 111 18.19 3.86 -5.60
C PHE A 111 18.36 3.88 -4.08
N LEU A 112 19.54 3.47 -3.60
CA LEU A 112 19.78 3.31 -2.16
C LEU A 112 19.74 4.66 -1.42
N ILE A 113 20.47 5.65 -1.94
CA ILE A 113 20.56 6.99 -1.33
C ILE A 113 19.22 7.70 -1.43
N ALA A 114 18.53 7.59 -2.58
CA ALA A 114 17.19 8.13 -2.76
C ALA A 114 16.18 7.52 -1.76
N SER A 115 16.26 6.21 -1.52
CA SER A 115 15.36 5.49 -0.61
C SER A 115 15.55 5.91 0.85
N ILE A 116 16.80 6.14 1.27
CA ILE A 116 17.11 6.63 2.62
C ILE A 116 16.50 8.03 2.82
N ALA A 117 16.73 8.95 1.87
CA ALA A 117 16.18 10.29 1.93
C ALA A 117 14.64 10.29 1.93
N PHE A 118 14.03 9.48 1.05
CA PHE A 118 12.58 9.33 0.96
C PHE A 118 11.97 8.80 2.27
N THR A 119 12.56 7.74 2.83
CA THR A 119 12.08 7.13 4.07
C THR A 119 12.16 8.12 5.23
N LEU A 120 13.23 8.91 5.29
CA LEU A 120 13.41 9.94 6.31
C LEU A 120 12.33 11.03 6.18
N VAL A 121 12.11 11.57 4.97
CA VAL A 121 11.10 12.61 4.72
C VAL A 121 9.68 12.10 5.00
N CYS A 122 9.33 10.90 4.55
CA CYS A 122 8.03 10.28 4.83
C CYS A 122 7.82 10.08 6.32
N THR A 123 8.83 9.60 7.05
CA THR A 123 8.72 9.35 8.49
C THR A 123 8.55 10.65 9.28
N LEU A 124 9.21 11.74 8.84
CA LEU A 124 9.00 13.09 9.40
C LEU A 124 7.59 13.62 9.09
N LEU A 125 7.12 13.48 7.85
CA LEU A 125 5.76 13.91 7.44
C LEU A 125 4.65 13.17 8.18
N LEU A 126 4.88 11.88 8.50
CA LEU A 126 3.99 11.04 9.29
C LEU A 126 4.03 11.34 10.80
N GLY A 127 4.98 12.18 11.24
CA GLY A 127 5.04 12.70 12.62
C GLY A 127 5.63 11.73 13.65
N ALA A 128 6.53 10.82 13.25
CA ALA A 128 7.22 9.96 14.19
C ALA A 128 8.10 10.78 15.15
N ARG A 129 7.86 10.64 16.46
CA ARG A 129 8.43 11.52 17.50
C ARG A 129 9.83 11.12 17.98
N SER A 130 10.28 9.89 17.73
CA SER A 130 11.55 9.34 18.24
C SER A 130 12.57 9.11 17.13
N TRP A 131 13.61 9.95 17.08
CA TRP A 131 14.73 9.85 16.13
C TRP A 131 15.38 8.45 16.09
N ARG A 132 15.42 7.76 17.23
CA ARG A 132 15.93 6.38 17.33
C ARG A 132 15.11 5.39 16.51
N THR A 133 13.78 5.52 16.53
CA THR A 133 12.88 4.63 15.77
C THR A 133 13.07 4.86 14.28
N VAL A 134 13.22 6.13 13.86
CA VAL A 134 13.49 6.51 12.47
C VAL A 134 14.81 5.91 11.98
N LEU A 135 15.86 5.99 12.79
CA LEU A 135 17.16 5.41 12.43
C LEU A 135 17.08 3.88 12.29
N ILE A 136 16.42 3.21 13.25
CA ILE A 136 16.25 1.75 13.20
C ILE A 136 15.45 1.33 11.97
N THR A 137 14.34 2.00 11.65
CA THR A 137 13.55 1.66 10.47
C THR A 137 14.32 1.91 9.17
N ILE A 138 15.11 2.99 9.08
CA ILE A 138 15.98 3.23 7.92
C ILE A 138 17.01 2.11 7.77
N VAL A 139 17.70 1.73 8.84
CA VAL A 139 18.71 0.66 8.79
C VAL A 139 18.08 -0.67 8.38
N ILE A 140 16.97 -1.05 9.02
CA ILE A 140 16.26 -2.30 8.68
C ILE A 140 15.78 -2.26 7.24
N ALA A 141 15.13 -1.18 6.80
CA ALA A 141 14.65 -1.05 5.42
C ALA A 141 15.80 -1.12 4.40
N THR A 142 16.94 -0.49 4.69
CA THR A 142 18.11 -0.51 3.82
C THR A 142 18.71 -1.91 3.73
N LEU A 143 18.86 -2.60 4.87
CA LEU A 143 19.35 -3.99 4.91
C LEU A 143 18.41 -4.95 4.17
N LEU A 144 17.10 -4.75 4.32
CA LEU A 144 16.08 -5.57 3.66
C LEU A 144 16.09 -5.33 2.15
N MET A 145 16.17 -4.06 1.72
CA MET A 145 16.35 -3.71 0.30
C MET A 145 17.65 -4.31 -0.25
N GLN A 146 18.76 -4.23 0.48
CA GLN A 146 20.02 -4.80 0.04
C GLN A 146 19.95 -6.33 -0.07
N GLY A 147 19.34 -7.00 0.90
CA GLY A 147 19.10 -8.45 0.84
C GLY A 147 18.22 -8.83 -0.36
N VAL A 148 17.14 -8.10 -0.61
CA VAL A 148 16.24 -8.36 -1.74
C VAL A 148 16.95 -8.10 -3.07
N PHE A 149 17.53 -6.93 -3.27
CA PHE A 149 18.10 -6.57 -4.58
C PHE A 149 19.43 -7.26 -4.89
N VAL A 150 20.34 -7.35 -3.92
CA VAL A 150 21.67 -7.92 -4.14
C VAL A 150 21.65 -9.45 -4.03
N MET A 151 21.04 -10.01 -2.98
CA MET A 151 21.06 -11.47 -2.80
C MET A 151 19.96 -12.19 -3.57
N LEU A 152 18.77 -11.59 -3.68
CA LEU A 152 17.59 -12.26 -4.28
C LEU A 152 17.43 -11.96 -5.77
N LEU A 153 17.65 -10.71 -6.18
CA LEU A 153 17.54 -10.30 -7.59
C LEU A 153 18.88 -10.23 -8.33
N GLY A 154 20.03 -10.20 -7.64
CA GLY A 154 21.35 -10.11 -8.27
C GLY A 154 21.62 -8.77 -8.97
N ILE A 155 20.87 -7.72 -8.62
CA ILE A 155 20.98 -6.39 -9.24
C ILE A 155 21.92 -5.53 -8.37
N PRO A 156 22.99 -4.94 -8.93
CA PRO A 156 23.81 -3.98 -8.19
C PRO A 156 23.01 -2.70 -7.94
N LEU A 157 22.98 -2.28 -6.67
CA LEU A 157 22.23 -1.12 -6.16
C LEU A 157 22.97 0.21 -6.30
#